data_AF-A0A0A9WPZ3-F1
#
_entry.id   AF-A0A0A9WPZ3-F1
#
_cell.length_a   1.000
_cell.length_b   1.000
_cell.length_c   1.000
_cell.angle_alpha   90.00
_cell.angle_beta   90.00
_cell.angle_gamma   90.00
#
_symmetry.space_group_name_H-M   'P 1'
#
loop_
_entity.id
_entity.type
_entity.pdbx_description
1 polymer ?
#
loop_
_entity_poly.entity_id
_entity_poly.type
_entity_poly.pdbx_seq_one_letter_code
_entity_poly.pdbx_strand_id
1 'polypeptide(L)'
;CDLSKCFDTIDRNILLKRMENIGVRSDALKWFTSYLSNRMQVVSVDDYSSQEKEINYDVIQGGTLSATLFLIYINALPLNLPKHKTYLFADDTSVLVTGDTWEKVFSEGQDALDVIGNWFSQSILTLNTKKTKYMLIGCTNESSNIGDLNL
;
A
#
# COMPACT_ATOMS: atom_id res chain seq x y z
N CYS A 1 -9.60 0.84 -2.61
CA CYS A 1 -8.46 1.77 -2.61
C CYS A 1 -7.45 1.28 -3.62
N ASP A 2 -6.97 2.18 -4.48
CA ASP A 2 -5.93 1.93 -5.50
C ASP A 2 -4.68 2.71 -5.11
N LEU A 3 -3.51 2.13 -5.32
CA LEU A 3 -2.22 2.76 -5.02
C LEU A 3 -1.59 3.33 -6.29
N SER A 4 -1.03 4.54 -6.18
CA SER A 4 -0.26 5.13 -7.28
C SER A 4 1.14 4.56 -7.29
N LYS A 5 1.53 3.87 -8.38
CA LYS A 5 2.91 3.40 -8.62
C LYS A 5 3.50 2.62 -7.44
N CYS A 6 2.81 1.56 -7.03
CA CYS A 6 3.13 0.76 -5.84
C CYS A 6 4.54 0.14 -5.84
N PHE A 7 5.09 -0.23 -7.01
CA PHE A 7 6.44 -0.81 -7.11
C PHE A 7 7.55 0.25 -7.09
N ASP A 8 7.23 1.48 -7.51
CA ASP A 8 8.18 2.60 -7.64
C ASP A 8 8.33 3.40 -6.32
N THR A 9 7.76 2.89 -5.23
CA THR A 9 7.61 3.65 -3.95
C THR A 9 7.95 2.84 -2.71
N ILE A 10 8.42 1.61 -2.88
CA ILE A 10 8.79 0.75 -1.75
C ILE A 10 10.11 1.24 -1.16
N ASP A 11 10.05 1.65 0.11
CA ASP A 11 11.23 2.03 0.87
C ASP A 11 11.96 0.79 1.39
N ARG A 12 13.27 0.74 1.13
CA ARG A 12 14.14 -0.38 1.52
C ARG A 12 14.17 -0.60 3.02
N ASN A 13 14.26 0.46 3.82
CA ASN A 13 14.43 0.34 5.27
C ASN A 13 13.14 -0.15 5.92
N ILE A 14 11.99 0.36 5.48
CA ILE A 14 10.68 -0.11 5.93
C ILE A 14 10.50 -1.58 5.55
N LEU A 15 10.84 -1.98 4.32
CA LEU A 15 10.72 -3.37 3.87
C LEU A 15 11.59 -4.32 4.70
N LEU A 16 12.87 -4.00 4.92
CA LEU A 16 13.78 -4.82 5.72
C LEU A 16 13.29 -4.95 7.17
N LYS A 17 12.79 -3.85 7.76
CA LYS A 17 12.18 -3.89 9.10
C LYS A 17 10.92 -4.76 9.15
N ARG A 18 10.09 -4.71 8.10
CA ARG A 18 8.89 -5.58 7.99
C ARG A 18 9.27 -7.05 7.84
N MET A 19 10.29 -7.36 7.04
CA MET A 19 10.86 -8.72 6.94
C MET A 19 11.34 -9.23 8.29
N GLU A 20 12.03 -8.39 9.05
CA GLU A 20 12.43 -8.73 10.41
C GLU A 20 11.19 -8.95 11.31
N ASN A 21 10.16 -8.10 11.23
CA ASN A 21 8.95 -8.31 12.04
C ASN A 21 8.22 -9.63 11.74
N ILE A 22 8.30 -10.16 10.52
CA ILE A 22 7.68 -11.45 10.15
C ILE A 22 8.59 -12.68 10.35
N GLY A 23 9.80 -12.49 10.88
CA GLY A 23 10.69 -13.60 11.25
C GLY A 23 11.86 -13.87 10.30
N VAL A 24 12.11 -13.04 9.28
CA VAL A 24 13.33 -13.16 8.46
C VAL A 24 14.54 -12.73 9.30
N ARG A 25 15.54 -13.60 9.45
CA ARG A 25 16.70 -13.38 10.34
C ARG A 25 18.03 -13.73 9.67
N SER A 26 19.11 -13.30 10.32
CA SER A 26 20.48 -13.74 10.04
C SER A 26 20.85 -13.62 8.56
N ASP A 27 21.32 -14.69 7.93
CA ASP A 27 21.89 -14.65 6.60
C ASP A 27 20.84 -14.38 5.51
N ALA A 28 19.59 -14.79 5.72
CA ALA A 28 18.50 -14.43 4.82
C ALA A 28 18.26 -12.91 4.81
N LEU A 29 18.24 -12.28 5.99
CA LEU A 29 18.08 -10.83 6.10
C LEU A 29 19.28 -10.09 5.47
N LYS A 30 20.51 -10.54 5.72
CA LYS A 30 21.72 -9.99 5.08
C LYS A 30 21.67 -10.11 3.55
N TRP A 31 21.19 -11.24 3.05
CA TRP A 31 21.02 -11.46 1.62
C TRP A 31 20.03 -10.45 1.02
N PHE A 32 18.86 -10.25 1.65
CA PHE A 32 17.90 -9.23 1.21
C PHE A 32 18.46 -7.81 1.30
N THR A 33 19.19 -7.48 2.37
CA THR A 33 19.88 -6.19 2.48
C THR A 33 20.84 -5.99 1.32
N SER A 34 21.69 -6.97 1.02
CA SER A 34 22.61 -6.90 -0.11
C SER A 34 21.88 -6.82 -1.46
N TYR A 35 20.79 -7.55 -1.64
CA TYR A 35 20.01 -7.57 -2.87
C TYR A 35 19.35 -6.21 -3.18
N LEU A 36 18.94 -5.48 -2.14
CA LEU A 36 18.26 -4.19 -2.24
C LEU A 36 19.22 -2.97 -2.17
N SER A 37 20.51 -3.19 -1.95
CA SER A 37 21.52 -2.12 -1.80
C SER A 37 22.30 -1.87 -3.10
N ASN A 38 22.95 -0.69 -3.17
CA ASN A 38 23.86 -0.28 -4.26
C ASN A 38 23.24 -0.40 -5.66
N ARG A 39 21.97 -0.02 -5.79
CA ARG A 39 21.25 -0.01 -7.06
C ARG A 39 21.50 1.32 -7.74
N MET A 40 21.90 1.29 -9.02
CA MET A 40 22.12 2.48 -9.82
C MET A 40 21.12 2.52 -10.98
N GLN A 41 20.69 3.71 -11.38
CA GLN A 41 19.92 3.95 -12.61
C GLN A 41 20.62 4.97 -13.52
N VAL A 42 20.31 4.86 -14.80
CA VAL A 42 20.61 5.82 -15.85
C VAL A 42 19.35 6.01 -16.68
N VAL A 43 19.10 7.24 -17.13
CA VAL A 43 18.07 7.54 -18.13
C VAL A 43 18.76 7.74 -19.47
N SER A 44 18.33 7.00 -20.50
CA SER A 44 18.83 7.17 -21.86
C SER A 44 17.70 7.60 -22.79
N VAL A 45 17.99 8.60 -23.64
CA VAL A 45 17.10 9.12 -24.68
C VAL A 45 17.94 9.27 -25.94
N ASP A 46 17.57 8.56 -26.99
CA ASP A 46 18.35 8.43 -28.23
C ASP A 46 19.80 8.03 -27.93
N ASP A 47 20.77 8.82 -28.39
CA ASP A 47 22.21 8.57 -28.19
C ASP A 47 22.77 9.18 -26.90
N TYR A 48 21.92 9.78 -26.05
CA TYR A 48 22.32 10.43 -24.82
C TYR A 48 21.95 9.58 -23.60
N SER A 49 22.83 9.61 -22.60
CA SER A 49 22.62 8.96 -21.30
C SER A 49 22.91 9.95 -20.17
N SER A 50 22.11 9.88 -19.10
CA SER A 50 22.37 10.61 -17.87
C SER A 50 23.58 10.04 -17.13
N GLN A 51 24.05 10.77 -16.11
CA GLN A 51 24.96 10.19 -15.13
C GLN A 51 24.25 9.07 -14.34
N GLU A 52 25.03 8.10 -13.87
CA GLU A 52 24.57 7.09 -12.93
C GLU A 52 24.13 7.74 -11.62
N LYS A 53 22.95 7.35 -11.14
CA LYS A 53 22.42 7.81 -9.87
C LYS A 53 21.99 6.63 -9.01
N GLU A 54 22.33 6.69 -7.73
CA GLU A 54 21.89 5.68 -6.77
C GLU A 54 20.37 5.75 -6.55
N ILE A 55 19.77 4.58 -6.46
CA ILE A 55 18.34 4.36 -6.23
C ILE A 55 18.15 3.88 -4.79
N ASN A 56 17.36 4.63 -4.02
CA ASN A 56 17.02 4.30 -2.64
C ASN A 56 15.58 3.81 -2.45
N TYR A 57 14.75 3.99 -3.47
CA TYR A 57 13.34 3.60 -3.53
C TYR A 57 13.17 2.76 -4.77
N ASP A 58 12.33 1.74 -4.74
CA ASP A 58 11.99 0.83 -5.83
C ASP A 58 12.40 -0.60 -5.47
N VAL A 59 11.42 -1.48 -5.58
CA VAL A 59 11.70 -2.89 -5.81
C VAL A 59 11.81 -3.07 -7.31
N ILE A 60 12.85 -3.80 -7.73
CA ILE A 60 13.18 -4.09 -9.14
C ILE A 60 11.90 -4.38 -9.94
N GLN A 61 11.50 -3.42 -10.79
CA GLN A 61 10.38 -3.61 -11.71
C GLN A 61 10.74 -4.76 -12.66
N GLY A 62 9.92 -5.82 -12.70
CA GLY A 62 10.17 -7.01 -13.53
C GLY A 62 11.04 -8.09 -12.89
N GLY A 63 11.52 -7.92 -11.66
CA GLY A 63 12.17 -9.02 -10.92
C GLY A 63 11.14 -10.03 -10.40
N THR A 64 11.47 -11.34 -10.44
CA THR A 64 10.56 -12.41 -9.96
C THR A 64 10.13 -12.23 -8.50
N LEU A 65 10.99 -11.64 -7.65
CA LEU A 65 10.68 -11.39 -6.25
C LEU A 65 9.85 -10.13 -6.00
N SER A 66 9.67 -9.27 -7.00
CA SER A 66 9.09 -7.93 -6.79
C SER A 66 7.69 -7.97 -6.18
N ALA A 67 6.82 -8.83 -6.72
CA ALA A 67 5.49 -9.09 -6.20
C ALA A 67 5.52 -9.60 -4.76
N THR A 68 6.40 -10.54 -4.43
CA THR A 68 6.52 -11.09 -3.07
C THR A 68 6.99 -10.03 -2.07
N LEU A 69 7.96 -9.21 -2.44
CA LEU A 69 8.46 -8.12 -1.61
C LEU A 69 7.37 -7.08 -1.33
N PHE A 70 6.58 -6.74 -2.35
CA PHE A 70 5.44 -5.86 -2.17
C PHE A 70 4.35 -6.46 -1.27
N LEU A 71 4.07 -7.76 -1.40
CA LEU A 71 3.14 -8.45 -0.50
C LEU A 71 3.61 -8.39 0.96
N ILE A 72 4.90 -8.64 1.23
CA ILE A 72 5.48 -8.47 2.58
C ILE A 72 5.32 -7.04 3.07
N TYR A 73 5.51 -6.06 2.18
CA TYR A 73 5.33 -4.66 2.49
C TYR A 73 3.89 -4.37 2.93
N ILE A 74 2.90 -4.67 2.11
CA ILE A 74 1.50 -4.30 2.37
C ILE A 74 0.84 -5.08 3.51
N ASN A 75 1.35 -6.27 3.85
CA ASN A 75 0.72 -7.22 4.78
C ASN A 75 0.49 -6.68 6.21
N ALA A 76 1.14 -5.58 6.60
CA ALA A 76 0.93 -4.96 7.92
C ALA A 76 -0.28 -3.99 7.96
N LEU A 77 -0.86 -3.62 6.82
CA LEU A 77 -2.02 -2.71 6.78
C LEU A 77 -3.23 -3.22 7.59
N PRO A 78 -3.67 -4.49 7.48
CA PRO A 78 -4.85 -4.98 8.20
C PRO A 78 -4.72 -4.90 9.73
N LEU A 79 -3.49 -4.91 10.26
CA LEU A 79 -3.23 -4.77 11.69
C LEU A 79 -3.65 -3.40 12.25
N ASN A 80 -3.79 -2.39 11.39
CA ASN A 80 -4.21 -1.04 11.76
C ASN A 80 -5.74 -0.86 11.70
N LEU A 81 -6.46 -1.85 11.17
CA LEU A 81 -7.92 -1.83 11.02
C LEU A 81 -8.56 -3.06 11.69
N PRO A 82 -8.29 -3.33 12.99
CA PRO A 82 -8.75 -4.57 13.64
C PRO A 82 -10.28 -4.70 13.73
N LYS A 83 -11.01 -3.58 13.59
CA LYS A 83 -12.48 -3.54 13.59
C LYS A 83 -13.11 -3.96 12.27
N HIS A 84 -12.36 -3.91 11.17
CA HIS A 84 -12.90 -4.06 9.83
C HIS A 84 -12.23 -5.22 9.10
N LYS A 85 -12.94 -5.82 8.14
CA LYS A 85 -12.34 -6.84 7.28
C LYS A 85 -11.58 -6.15 6.16
N THR A 86 -10.28 -6.35 6.10
CA THR A 86 -9.41 -5.85 5.02
C THR A 86 -9.05 -6.99 4.09
N TYR A 87 -9.26 -6.78 2.80
CA TYR A 87 -8.87 -7.67 1.71
C TYR A 87 -7.77 -7.00 0.89
N LEU A 88 -6.66 -7.71 0.71
CA LEU A 88 -5.51 -7.24 -0.06
C LEU A 88 -5.33 -8.17 -1.26
N PHE A 89 -5.21 -7.59 -2.44
CA PHE A 89 -4.84 -8.31 -3.65
C PHE A 89 -3.87 -7.48 -4.47
N ALA A 90 -2.58 -7.84 -4.41
CA ALA A 90 -1.52 -6.98 -4.93
C ALA A 90 -1.71 -5.54 -4.41
N ASP A 91 -1.83 -4.57 -5.31
CA ASP A 91 -1.99 -3.14 -5.02
C ASP A 91 -3.44 -2.72 -4.75
N ASP A 92 -4.41 -3.59 -5.04
CA ASP A 92 -5.80 -3.37 -4.69
C ASP A 92 -6.05 -3.68 -3.21
N THR A 93 -6.59 -2.68 -2.51
CA THR A 93 -6.99 -2.80 -1.11
C THR A 93 -8.48 -2.53 -0.98
N SER A 94 -9.22 -3.46 -0.40
CA SER A 94 -10.65 -3.30 -0.10
C SER A 94 -10.89 -3.43 1.40
N VAL A 95 -11.71 -2.55 1.97
CA VAL A 95 -12.08 -2.59 3.38
C VAL A 95 -13.60 -2.66 3.48
N LEU A 96 -14.08 -3.68 4.19
CA LEU A 96 -15.50 -3.89 4.45
C LEU A 96 -15.83 -3.33 5.82
N VAL A 97 -16.68 -2.31 5.81
CA VAL A 97 -17.26 -1.69 7.00
C VAL A 97 -18.73 -2.11 7.09
N THR A 98 -19.17 -2.48 8.29
CA THR A 98 -20.52 -2.99 8.53
C THR A 98 -21.10 -2.31 9.75
N GLY A 99 -22.38 -1.96 9.70
CA GLY A 99 -23.08 -1.34 10.81
C GLY A 99 -24.59 -1.47 10.65
N ASP A 100 -25.31 -1.22 11.74
CA ASP A 100 -26.77 -1.37 11.79
C ASP A 100 -27.50 -0.13 11.23
N THR A 101 -26.79 1.00 11.10
CA THR A 101 -27.30 2.23 10.46
C THR A 101 -26.26 2.80 9.50
N TRP A 102 -26.72 3.56 8.51
CA TRP A 102 -25.84 4.19 7.54
C TRP A 102 -24.92 5.22 8.18
N GLU A 103 -25.40 6.02 9.13
CA GLU A 103 -24.57 7.03 9.83
C GLU A 103 -23.36 6.38 10.49
N LYS A 104 -23.56 5.21 11.12
CA LYS A 104 -22.46 4.43 11.72
C LYS A 104 -21.51 3.91 10.65
N VAL A 105 -22.02 3.35 9.56
CA VAL A 105 -21.19 2.84 8.44
C VAL A 105 -20.34 3.95 7.83
N PHE A 106 -20.90 5.14 7.62
CA PHE A 106 -20.15 6.27 7.07
C PHE A 106 -19.13 6.84 8.05
N SER A 107 -19.48 6.99 9.33
CA SER A 107 -18.54 7.42 10.35
C SER A 107 -17.36 6.45 10.47
N GLU A 108 -17.62 5.14 10.58
CA GLU A 108 -16.58 4.12 10.64
C GLU A 108 -15.80 4.01 9.32
N GLY A 109 -16.48 4.23 8.19
CA GLY A 109 -15.86 4.27 6.86
C GLY A 109 -14.85 5.41 6.72
N GLN A 110 -15.18 6.60 7.22
CA GLN A 110 -14.26 7.73 7.22
C GLN A 110 -13.08 7.48 8.16
N ASP A 111 -13.32 6.99 9.37
CA ASP A 111 -12.26 6.62 10.31
C ASP A 111 -11.29 5.60 9.69
N ALA A 112 -11.83 4.59 9.00
CA ALA A 112 -11.03 3.60 8.30
C ALA A 112 -10.21 4.22 7.15
N LEU A 113 -10.81 5.11 6.35
CA LEU A 113 -10.11 5.82 5.27
C LEU A 113 -8.97 6.69 5.80
N ASP A 114 -9.18 7.41 6.90
CA ASP A 114 -8.16 8.27 7.51
C ASP A 114 -6.98 7.44 8.04
N VAL A 115 -7.27 6.29 8.69
CA VAL A 115 -6.25 5.34 9.13
C VAL A 115 -5.46 4.79 7.94
N ILE A 116 -6.13 4.40 6.85
CA ILE A 116 -5.50 3.90 5.63
C ILE A 116 -4.61 4.96 5.00
N GLY A 117 -5.11 6.20 4.86
CA GLY A 117 -4.37 7.32 4.29
C GLY A 117 -3.10 7.64 5.08
N ASN A 118 -3.21 7.70 6.41
CA ASN A 118 -2.07 7.91 7.29
C ASN A 118 -1.07 6.75 7.20
N TRP A 119 -1.55 5.49 7.21
CA TRP A 119 -0.69 4.31 7.12
C TRP A 119 0.06 4.27 5.78
N PHE A 120 -0.60 4.60 4.67
CA PHE A 120 0.05 4.69 3.37
C PHE A 120 1.12 5.77 3.36
N SER A 121 0.81 6.97 3.88
CA SER A 121 1.79 8.06 3.98
C SER A 121 3.03 7.65 4.81
N GLN A 122 2.83 7.03 5.97
CA GLN A 122 3.93 6.50 6.80
C GLN A 122 4.71 5.37 6.13
N SER A 123 4.06 4.65 5.22
CA SER A 123 4.66 3.60 4.40
C SER A 123 5.24 4.13 3.09
N ILE A 124 5.31 5.45 2.89
CA ILE A 124 5.79 6.08 1.64
C ILE A 124 4.99 5.61 0.40
N LEU A 125 3.74 5.18 0.63
CA LEU A 125 2.80 4.81 -0.42
C LEU A 125 1.82 5.96 -0.65
N THR A 126 1.41 6.15 -1.90
CA THR A 126 0.46 7.21 -2.27
C THR A 126 -0.89 6.60 -2.64
N LEU A 127 -1.93 6.94 -1.89
CA LEU A 127 -3.30 6.59 -2.23
C LEU A 127 -3.75 7.33 -3.49
N ASN A 128 -4.31 6.61 -4.45
CA ASN A 128 -4.95 7.21 -5.62
C ASN A 128 -6.40 7.56 -5.29
N THR A 129 -6.63 8.79 -4.83
CA THR A 129 -7.96 9.28 -4.43
C THR A 129 -8.95 9.29 -5.60
N LYS A 130 -8.48 9.57 -6.82
CA LYS A 130 -9.33 9.59 -8.04
C LYS A 130 -9.91 8.22 -8.38
N LYS A 131 -9.11 7.17 -8.22
CA LYS A 131 -9.51 5.78 -8.48
C LYS A 131 -10.11 5.09 -7.27
N THR A 132 -9.88 5.60 -6.06
CA THR A 132 -10.53 5.06 -4.86
C THR A 132 -12.02 5.37 -4.92
N LYS A 133 -12.84 4.34 -4.69
CA LYS A 133 -14.29 4.38 -4.70
C LYS A 133 -14.81 3.60 -3.51
N TYR A 134 -16.03 3.92 -3.10
CA TYR A 134 -16.79 3.15 -2.12
C TYR A 134 -18.08 2.66 -2.77
N MET A 135 -18.64 1.58 -2.24
CA MET A 135 -19.89 0.98 -2.69
C MET A 135 -20.73 0.67 -1.47
N LEU A 136 -21.99 1.10 -1.48
CA LEU A 136 -22.95 0.81 -0.42
C LEU A 136 -23.71 -0.46 -0.75
N ILE A 137 -23.84 -1.36 0.23
CA ILE A 137 -24.58 -2.62 0.11
C ILE A 137 -25.54 -2.69 1.30
N GLY A 138 -26.84 -2.71 1.02
CA GLY A 138 -27.89 -2.74 2.04
C GLY A 138 -29.11 -3.54 1.57
N CYS A 139 -29.93 -3.97 2.53
CA CYS A 139 -31.16 -4.74 2.24
C CYS A 139 -32.37 -3.87 1.89
N THR A 140 -32.29 -2.55 2.11
CA THR A 140 -33.36 -1.59 1.87
C THR A 140 -32.90 -0.51 0.90
N ASN A 141 -33.82 0.01 0.08
CA ASN A 141 -33.55 1.08 -0.89
C ASN A 141 -33.51 2.48 -0.27
N GLU A 142 -33.42 2.58 1.07
CA GLU A 142 -33.30 3.85 1.79
C GLU A 142 -31.82 4.31 1.79
N SER A 143 -31.34 4.72 0.61
CA SER A 143 -30.06 5.44 0.46
C SER A 143 -30.26 6.96 0.57
N SER A 144 -31.27 7.39 1.32
CA SER A 144 -31.69 8.79 1.42
C SER A 144 -30.70 9.63 2.22
N ASN A 145 -30.01 10.56 1.53
CA ASN A 145 -29.27 11.70 2.10
C ASN A 145 -28.20 11.37 3.16
N ILE A 146 -27.51 10.25 3.03
CA ILE A 146 -26.36 9.98 3.91
C ILE A 146 -25.11 10.60 3.27
N GLY A 147 -24.37 11.40 4.03
CA GLY A 147 -23.23 12.20 3.55
C GLY A 147 -22.15 11.39 2.84
N ASP A 148 -21.32 12.05 2.03
CA ASP A 148 -20.24 11.40 1.28
C ASP A 148 -18.99 11.15 2.13
N LEU A 149 -18.26 10.09 1.81
CA LEU A 149 -16.90 9.88 2.31
C LEU A 149 -15.95 10.90 1.65
N ASN A 150 -15.10 11.53 2.47
CA ASN A 150 -14.06 12.43 2.01
C ASN A 150 -12.83 11.61 1.61
N LEU A 151 -12.61 11.49 0.30
CA LEU A 151 -11.50 10.76 -0.33
C LEU A 151 -10.29 11.65 -0.64
#